data_AF-A0A832JUD8-F1
#
_entry.id   AF-A0A832JUD8-F1
#
_cell.length_a   1.000
_cell.length_b   1.000
_cell.length_c   1.000
_cell.angle_alpha   90.00
_cell.angle_beta   90.00
_cell.angle_gamma   90.00
#
_symmetry.space_group_name_H-M   'P 1'
#
loop_
_entity.id
_entity.type
_entity.pdbx_description
1 polymer ?
#
loop_
_entity_poly.entity_id
_entity_poly.type
_entity_poly.pdbx_seq_one_letter_code
_entity_poly.pdbx_strand_id
1 'polypeptide(L)'
;MLCEGHLVRILPRLPSQRHRLHLSTLHKSWGVQIDIKKTPNHLVTMKPEKKVFRASLLSISTIITMNTLGSYVSAMEAGMACPDWPLCPFPETLPVLLEFAHRVWGLAVIGSVAYLAYVVRGLRGLALYRPARLIAYFSLLLLSIQVGLGAIVVFTYLMPELVALHQLIAQTLLSLQAVIAGLSWTTSILRREEPQPVQQSGPASA
;
A
#
# COMPACT_ATOMS: atom_id res chain seq x y z
N MET A 1 9.02 33.33 60.33
CA MET A 1 8.69 34.70 59.88
C MET A 1 8.61 34.64 58.36
N LEU A 2 7.42 34.36 57.80
CA LEU A 2 6.48 35.35 57.23
C LEU A 2 7.16 36.14 56.10
N CYS A 3 6.69 36.13 54.86
CA CYS A 3 5.31 36.45 54.48
C CYS A 3 4.96 35.92 53.07
N GLU A 4 3.72 35.43 52.94
CA GLU A 4 3.03 35.18 51.68
C GLU A 4 2.72 36.49 50.93
N GLY A 5 2.58 36.39 49.60
CA GLY A 5 2.18 37.49 48.73
C GLY A 5 1.39 36.99 47.51
N HIS A 6 0.07 37.01 47.66
CA HIS A 6 -0.98 36.83 46.65
C HIS A 6 -0.73 37.64 45.36
N LEU A 7 -0.97 37.01 44.20
CA LEU A 7 -1.29 37.72 42.95
C LEU A 7 -2.48 37.06 42.26
N VAL A 8 -3.66 37.51 42.67
CA VAL A 8 -4.95 37.26 42.02
C VAL A 8 -4.96 38.08 40.72
N ARG A 9 -4.82 37.41 39.57
CA ARG A 9 -4.99 38.04 38.26
C ARG A 9 -6.48 38.04 37.91
N ILE A 10 -7.10 39.21 38.09
CA ILE A 10 -8.48 39.53 37.76
C ILE A 10 -8.64 39.46 36.23
N LEU A 11 -9.33 38.42 35.72
CA LEU A 11 -9.80 38.38 34.33
C LEU A 11 -11.14 39.12 34.23
N PRO A 12 -11.36 39.94 33.19
CA PRO A 12 -12.59 40.69 33.01
C PRO A 12 -13.79 39.77 32.73
N ARG A 13 -14.91 40.09 33.39
CA ARG A 13 -16.23 39.45 33.29
C ARG A 13 -16.76 39.60 31.86
N LEU A 14 -16.82 38.52 31.09
CA LEU A 14 -17.49 38.53 29.79
C LEU A 14 -19.02 38.63 29.99
N PRO A 15 -19.72 39.52 29.28
CA PRO A 15 -21.17 39.66 29.40
C PRO A 15 -21.89 38.44 28.82
N SER A 16 -22.80 37.88 29.60
CA SER A 16 -23.69 36.79 29.18
C SER A 16 -24.75 37.31 28.21
N GLN A 17 -24.48 37.24 26.91
CA GLN A 17 -25.52 37.40 25.89
C GLN A 17 -25.93 36.02 25.38
N ARG A 18 -26.90 35.44 26.08
CA ARG A 18 -27.57 34.19 25.73
C ARG A 18 -28.60 34.48 24.64
N HIS A 19 -28.15 34.76 23.41
CA HIS A 19 -29.04 34.75 22.25
C HIS A 19 -29.39 33.30 21.91
N ARG A 20 -30.55 32.87 22.41
CA ARG A 20 -31.22 31.61 22.06
C ARG A 20 -31.68 31.71 20.60
N LEU A 21 -30.77 31.47 19.66
CA LEU A 21 -31.11 31.32 18.25
C LEU A 21 -32.01 30.09 18.08
N HIS A 22 -33.24 30.36 17.65
CA HIS A 22 -34.28 29.39 17.39
C HIS A 22 -33.87 28.52 16.19
N LEU A 23 -33.09 27.47 16.46
CA LEU A 23 -32.60 26.46 15.51
C LEU A 23 -33.74 25.50 15.10
N SER A 24 -34.83 26.02 14.54
CA SER A 24 -35.98 25.18 14.21
C SER A 24 -36.71 25.58 12.94
N THR A 25 -36.03 26.00 11.87
CA THR A 25 -36.73 26.19 10.56
C THR A 25 -35.84 26.23 9.31
N LEU A 26 -34.68 25.56 9.27
CA LEU A 26 -33.90 25.41 8.01
C LEU A 26 -33.38 23.97 7.74
N HIS A 27 -34.07 22.95 8.26
CA HIS A 27 -33.77 21.53 7.98
C HIS A 27 -34.81 20.87 7.05
N LYS A 28 -35.54 21.65 6.24
CA LYS A 28 -36.73 21.17 5.52
C LYS A 28 -36.76 21.50 4.02
N SER A 29 -35.61 21.60 3.35
CA SER A 29 -35.60 21.83 1.88
C SER A 29 -34.86 20.77 1.05
N TRP A 30 -34.14 19.83 1.65
CA TRP A 30 -33.52 18.72 0.93
C TRP A 30 -33.83 17.43 1.68
N GLY A 31 -34.86 16.71 1.23
CA GLY A 31 -35.33 15.45 1.80
C GLY A 31 -34.39 14.27 1.57
N VAL A 32 -33.09 14.44 1.84
CA VAL A 32 -32.11 13.35 1.85
C VAL A 32 -31.88 12.94 3.30
N GLN A 33 -32.77 12.09 3.82
CA GLN A 33 -32.46 11.33 5.03
C GLN A 33 -31.42 10.27 4.64
N ILE A 34 -30.14 10.52 4.92
CA ILE A 34 -29.13 9.46 4.89
C ILE A 34 -29.39 8.60 6.13
N ASP A 35 -30.12 7.50 5.93
CA ASP A 35 -30.34 6.50 6.97
C ASP A 35 -29.05 5.69 7.18
N ILE A 36 -28.23 6.14 8.14
CA ILE A 36 -26.99 5.47 8.55
C ILE A 36 -27.28 4.10 9.19
N LYS A 37 -28.52 3.77 9.58
CA LYS A 37 -28.86 2.46 10.19
C LYS A 37 -29.01 1.34 9.16
N LYS A 38 -29.05 1.63 7.85
CA LYS A 38 -29.29 0.63 6.80
C LYS A 38 -28.07 0.33 5.93
N THR A 39 -26.87 0.36 6.47
CA THR A 39 -25.72 -0.32 5.84
C THR A 39 -25.66 -1.77 6.31
N PRO A 40 -25.91 -2.78 5.43
CA PRO A 40 -25.80 -4.17 5.83
C PRO A 40 -24.36 -4.50 6.24
N ASN A 41 -24.19 -5.10 7.41
CA ASN A 41 -22.91 -5.46 8.04
C ASN A 41 -21.96 -6.31 7.16
N HIS A 42 -22.45 -6.90 6.07
CA HIS A 42 -21.63 -7.65 5.11
C HIS A 42 -20.73 -6.75 4.24
N LEU A 43 -21.04 -5.45 4.11
CA LEU A 43 -20.16 -4.48 3.44
C LEU A 43 -19.04 -3.96 4.36
N VAL A 44 -18.90 -4.50 5.57
CA VAL A 44 -17.73 -4.32 6.44
C VAL A 44 -16.56 -5.09 5.83
N THR A 45 -16.05 -4.51 4.75
CA THR A 45 -14.82 -4.89 4.10
C THR A 45 -13.72 -5.06 5.15
N MET A 46 -12.89 -6.11 5.03
CA MET A 46 -11.71 -6.26 5.91
C MET A 46 -11.01 -4.92 6.06
N LYS A 47 -10.66 -4.57 7.31
CA LYS A 47 -10.03 -3.29 7.64
C LYS A 47 -8.88 -3.00 6.64
N PRO A 48 -8.85 -1.83 6.00
CA PRO A 48 -8.00 -1.54 4.85
C PRO A 48 -6.52 -1.82 5.11
N GLU A 49 -6.05 -1.63 6.34
CA GLU A 49 -4.67 -1.93 6.75
C GLU A 49 -4.30 -3.40 6.55
N LYS A 50 -5.21 -4.35 6.83
CA LYS A 50 -4.95 -5.78 6.65
C LYS A 50 -4.89 -6.15 5.18
N LYS A 51 -5.70 -5.51 4.34
CA LYS A 51 -5.71 -5.76 2.89
C LYS A 51 -4.41 -5.27 2.24
N VAL A 52 -3.99 -4.04 2.53
CA VAL A 52 -2.74 -3.49 1.97
C VAL A 52 -1.54 -4.29 2.47
N PHE A 53 -1.49 -4.63 3.76
CA PHE A 53 -0.41 -5.43 4.32
C PHE A 53 -0.30 -6.81 3.65
N ARG A 54 -1.42 -7.55 3.50
CA ARG A 54 -1.45 -8.85 2.82
C ARG A 54 -1.05 -8.75 1.34
N ALA A 55 -1.51 -7.73 0.62
CA ALA A 55 -1.13 -7.48 -0.77
C ALA A 55 0.37 -7.15 -0.91
N SER A 56 0.92 -6.42 0.06
CA SER A 56 2.36 -6.09 0.09
C SER A 56 3.20 -7.34 0.36
N LEU A 57 2.79 -8.20 1.29
CA LEU A 57 3.47 -9.48 1.55
C LEU A 57 3.44 -10.41 0.34
N LEU A 58 2.30 -10.48 -0.37
CA LEU A 58 2.21 -11.23 -1.62
C LEU A 58 3.21 -10.71 -2.64
N SER A 59 3.28 -9.38 -2.82
CA SER A 59 4.21 -8.74 -3.75
C SER A 59 5.67 -9.02 -3.38
N ILE A 60 6.03 -8.84 -2.11
CA ILE A 60 7.36 -9.15 -1.56
C ILE A 60 7.74 -10.60 -1.85
N SER A 61 6.85 -11.56 -1.56
CA SER A 61 7.10 -12.97 -1.79
C SER A 61 7.39 -13.26 -3.26
N THR A 62 6.57 -12.73 -4.19
CA THR A 62 6.79 -12.94 -5.62
C THR A 62 8.12 -12.35 -6.12
N ILE A 63 8.51 -11.16 -5.61
CA ILE A 63 9.75 -10.49 -6.00
C ILE A 63 10.97 -11.21 -5.44
N ILE A 64 10.92 -11.69 -4.18
CA ILE A 64 12.03 -12.49 -3.62
C ILE A 64 12.24 -13.76 -4.46
N THR A 65 11.17 -14.47 -4.80
CA THR A 65 11.28 -15.64 -5.69
C THR A 65 11.85 -15.26 -7.05
N MET A 66 11.44 -14.13 -7.64
CA MET A 66 11.98 -13.64 -8.90
C MET A 66 13.49 -13.34 -8.82
N ASN A 67 13.93 -12.62 -7.79
CA ASN A 67 15.33 -12.23 -7.64
C ASN A 67 16.23 -13.45 -7.42
N THR A 68 15.75 -14.44 -6.66
CA THR A 68 16.45 -15.73 -6.48
C THR A 68 16.51 -16.50 -7.80
N LEU A 69 15.40 -16.59 -8.54
CA LEU A 69 15.36 -17.27 -9.83
C LEU A 69 16.27 -16.61 -10.87
N GLY A 70 16.28 -15.28 -10.95
CA GLY A 70 17.18 -14.53 -11.83
C GLY A 70 18.66 -14.70 -11.46
N SER A 71 18.97 -14.73 -10.16
CA SER A 71 20.32 -15.07 -9.68
C SER A 71 20.72 -16.49 -10.09
N TYR A 72 19.79 -17.44 -10.04
CA TYR A 72 20.05 -18.83 -10.45
C TYR A 72 20.26 -18.96 -11.96
N VAL A 73 19.44 -18.27 -12.79
CA VAL A 73 19.65 -18.18 -14.25
C VAL A 73 21.06 -17.66 -14.57
N SER A 74 21.50 -16.61 -13.86
CA SER A 74 22.83 -16.02 -14.05
C SER A 74 23.94 -17.00 -13.64
N ALA A 75 23.80 -17.66 -12.48
CA ALA A 75 24.78 -18.61 -11.97
C ALA A 75 24.92 -19.87 -12.84
N MET A 76 23.84 -20.28 -13.51
CA MET A 76 23.82 -21.42 -14.43
C MET A 76 24.15 -21.03 -15.87
N GLU A 77 24.57 -19.78 -16.12
CA GLU A 77 24.88 -19.23 -17.45
C GLU A 77 23.73 -19.42 -18.46
N ALA A 78 22.49 -19.46 -17.96
CA ALA A 78 21.30 -19.81 -18.72
C ALA A 78 20.59 -18.59 -19.34
N GLY A 79 21.16 -17.38 -19.22
CA GLY A 79 20.47 -16.14 -19.62
C GLY A 79 20.33 -15.89 -21.12
N MET A 80 20.90 -16.77 -21.96
CA MET A 80 20.77 -16.78 -23.43
C MET A 80 20.20 -18.11 -23.95
N ALA A 81 19.52 -18.88 -23.11
CA ALA A 81 18.96 -20.18 -23.47
C ALA A 81 17.73 -20.04 -24.39
N CYS A 82 16.95 -18.96 -24.26
CA CYS A 82 15.88 -18.60 -25.19
C CYS A 82 16.45 -17.73 -26.32
N PRO A 83 16.19 -18.05 -27.60
CA PRO A 83 16.74 -17.31 -28.74
C PRO A 83 16.12 -15.93 -28.95
N ASP A 84 14.94 -15.67 -28.37
CA ASP A 84 14.16 -14.46 -28.60
C ASP A 84 13.55 -13.88 -27.32
N TRP A 85 12.99 -12.68 -27.43
CA TRP A 85 12.20 -12.05 -26.36
C TRP A 85 10.94 -11.38 -26.93
N PRO A 86 9.75 -11.59 -26.35
CA PRO A 86 9.45 -12.29 -25.09
C PRO A 86 9.26 -13.81 -25.23
N LEU A 87 9.15 -14.32 -26.46
CA LEU A 87 8.92 -15.74 -26.72
C LEU A 87 10.10 -16.61 -26.28
N CYS A 88 9.80 -17.82 -25.82
CA CYS A 88 10.79 -18.84 -25.51
C CYS A 88 10.21 -20.21 -25.90
N PRO A 89 11.02 -21.14 -26.45
CA PRO A 89 10.57 -22.49 -26.78
C PRO A 89 10.07 -23.24 -25.54
N PHE A 90 9.34 -24.34 -25.78
CA PHE A 90 8.96 -25.25 -24.71
C PHE A 90 10.23 -25.83 -24.05
N PRO A 91 10.29 -25.93 -22.71
CA PRO A 91 11.51 -26.30 -22.02
C PRO A 91 11.84 -27.79 -22.17
N GLU A 92 12.84 -28.08 -23.00
CA GLU A 92 13.39 -29.44 -23.18
C GLU A 92 14.70 -29.66 -22.41
N THR A 93 15.36 -28.57 -21.99
CA THR A 93 16.62 -28.60 -21.23
C THR A 93 16.53 -27.72 -20.00
N LEU A 94 17.39 -27.97 -19.01
CA LEU A 94 17.39 -27.19 -17.77
C LEU A 94 17.65 -25.69 -18.01
N PRO A 95 18.63 -25.24 -18.83
CA PRO A 95 18.82 -23.81 -19.08
C PRO A 95 17.58 -23.13 -19.68
N VAL A 96 16.94 -23.76 -20.66
CA VAL A 96 15.70 -23.24 -21.27
C VAL A 96 14.58 -23.19 -20.23
N LEU A 97 14.46 -24.23 -19.38
CA LEU A 97 13.48 -24.25 -18.29
C LEU A 97 13.69 -23.09 -17.32
N LEU A 98 14.93 -22.79 -16.94
CA LEU A 98 15.23 -21.71 -15.99
C LEU A 98 14.87 -20.33 -16.57
N GLU A 99 15.27 -20.05 -17.82
CA GLU A 99 14.95 -18.78 -18.45
C GLU A 99 13.46 -18.64 -18.77
N PHE A 100 12.81 -19.72 -19.23
CA PHE A 100 11.37 -19.79 -19.40
C PHE A 100 10.63 -19.51 -18.09
N ALA A 101 11.02 -20.18 -17.01
CA ALA A 101 10.43 -19.99 -15.68
C ALA A 101 10.64 -18.55 -15.18
N HIS A 102 11.82 -17.97 -15.40
CA HIS A 102 12.10 -16.58 -15.05
C HIS A 102 11.15 -15.61 -15.78
N ARG A 103 10.92 -15.81 -17.08
CA ARG A 103 9.98 -14.99 -17.87
C ARG A 103 8.53 -15.15 -17.41
N VAL A 104 8.07 -16.39 -17.22
CA VAL A 104 6.70 -16.69 -16.77
C VAL A 104 6.44 -16.15 -15.37
N TRP A 105 7.39 -16.30 -14.45
CA TRP A 105 7.25 -15.77 -13.09
C TRP A 105 7.21 -14.24 -13.07
N GLY A 106 7.73 -13.57 -14.12
CA GLY A 106 7.61 -12.13 -14.31
C GLY A 106 6.16 -11.67 -14.35
N LEU A 107 5.26 -12.50 -14.91
CA LEU A 107 3.83 -12.24 -14.92
C LEU A 107 3.22 -12.25 -13.51
N ALA A 108 3.72 -13.12 -12.62
CA ALA A 108 3.28 -13.14 -11.23
C ALA A 108 3.71 -11.88 -10.47
N VAL A 109 4.92 -11.37 -10.73
CA VAL A 109 5.39 -10.08 -10.19
C VAL A 109 4.56 -8.91 -10.72
N ILE A 110 4.29 -8.88 -12.03
CA ILE A 110 3.41 -7.87 -12.64
C ILE A 110 2.02 -7.89 -12.00
N GLY A 111 1.43 -9.08 -11.87
CA GLY A 111 0.11 -9.26 -11.27
C GLY A 111 0.06 -8.83 -9.81
N SER A 112 1.06 -9.19 -8.99
CA SER A 112 1.09 -8.88 -7.56
C SER A 112 1.27 -7.39 -7.30
N VAL A 113 2.19 -6.72 -8.01
CA VAL A 113 2.43 -5.27 -7.88
C VAL A 113 1.22 -4.48 -8.42
N ALA A 114 0.62 -4.89 -9.53
CA ALA A 114 -0.61 -4.29 -10.05
C ALA A 114 -1.78 -4.45 -9.08
N TYR A 115 -1.91 -5.63 -8.46
CA TYR A 115 -2.92 -5.88 -7.45
C TYR A 115 -2.73 -4.97 -6.22
N LEU A 116 -1.50 -4.81 -5.73
CA LEU A 116 -1.22 -3.87 -4.64
C LEU A 116 -1.61 -2.44 -5.02
N ALA A 117 -1.21 -1.97 -6.21
CA ALA A 117 -1.57 -0.66 -6.72
C ALA A 117 -3.10 -0.44 -6.81
N TYR A 118 -3.83 -1.48 -7.22
CA TYR A 118 -5.30 -1.49 -7.23
C TYR A 118 -5.87 -1.37 -5.81
N VAL A 119 -5.36 -2.15 -4.85
CA VAL A 119 -5.81 -2.10 -3.45
C VAL A 119 -5.60 -0.70 -2.85
N VAL A 120 -4.42 -0.10 -3.03
CA VAL A 120 -4.14 1.24 -2.47
C VAL A 120 -4.90 2.36 -3.19
N ARG A 121 -5.23 2.19 -4.49
CA ARG A 121 -6.09 3.12 -5.25
C ARG A 121 -7.47 3.25 -4.60
N GLY A 122 -8.04 2.15 -4.11
CA GLY A 122 -9.30 2.13 -3.38
C GLY A 122 -9.30 2.99 -2.11
N LEU A 123 -8.13 3.32 -1.57
CA LEU A 123 -7.95 4.10 -0.35
C LEU A 123 -7.73 5.61 -0.61
N ARG A 124 -8.03 6.11 -1.82
CA ARG A 124 -7.78 7.51 -2.22
C ARG A 124 -8.34 8.57 -1.26
N GLY A 125 -9.46 8.28 -0.60
CA GLY A 125 -10.09 9.18 0.38
C GLY A 125 -9.38 9.28 1.72
N LEU A 126 -8.43 8.38 2.00
CA LEU A 126 -7.68 8.36 3.25
C LEU A 126 -6.31 9.02 3.04
N ALA A 127 -6.11 10.19 3.67
CA ALA A 127 -4.85 10.95 3.56
C ALA A 127 -3.65 10.17 4.11
N LEU A 128 -3.86 9.34 5.14
CA LEU A 128 -2.85 8.48 5.75
C LEU A 128 -2.18 7.50 4.75
N TYR A 129 -2.88 7.11 3.69
CA TYR A 129 -2.37 6.19 2.65
C TYR A 129 -1.79 6.91 1.42
N ARG A 130 -1.68 8.25 1.43
CA ARG A 130 -1.02 9.01 0.35
C ARG A 130 0.38 8.51 0.02
N PRO A 131 1.33 8.34 0.99
CA PRO A 131 2.67 7.86 0.66
C PRO A 131 2.66 6.46 0.04
N ALA A 132 1.88 5.53 0.60
CA ALA A 132 1.74 4.18 0.06
C ALA A 132 1.25 4.17 -1.40
N ARG A 133 0.32 5.06 -1.77
CA ARG A 133 -0.14 5.19 -3.17
C ARG A 133 0.95 5.71 -4.11
N LEU A 134 1.69 6.74 -3.69
CA LEU A 134 2.78 7.28 -4.50
C LEU A 134 3.85 6.21 -4.75
N ILE A 135 4.24 5.49 -3.70
CA ILE A 135 5.22 4.40 -3.79
C ILE A 135 4.70 3.27 -4.68
N ALA A 136 3.42 2.90 -4.59
CA ALA A 136 2.85 1.84 -5.42
C ALA A 136 2.82 2.21 -6.91
N TYR A 137 2.45 3.45 -7.25
CA TYR A 137 2.47 3.90 -8.65
C TYR A 137 3.89 4.06 -9.19
N PHE A 138 4.82 4.55 -8.36
CA PHE A 138 6.23 4.56 -8.73
C PHE A 138 6.79 3.14 -8.92
N SER A 139 6.34 2.17 -8.12
CA SER A 139 6.70 0.76 -8.30
C SER A 139 6.21 0.20 -9.63
N LEU A 140 5.02 0.59 -10.10
CA LEU A 140 4.55 0.21 -11.44
C LEU A 140 5.44 0.77 -12.54
N LEU A 141 5.83 2.04 -12.43
CA LEU A 141 6.75 2.67 -13.38
C LEU A 141 8.11 1.95 -13.40
N LEU A 142 8.71 1.73 -12.23
CA LEU A 142 9.97 0.99 -12.12
C LEU A 142 9.85 -0.44 -12.65
N LEU A 143 8.72 -1.12 -12.43
CA LEU A 143 8.50 -2.46 -12.96
C LEU A 143 8.41 -2.45 -14.49
N SER A 144 7.78 -1.45 -15.10
CA SER A 144 7.80 -1.28 -16.57
C SER A 144 9.22 -1.08 -17.08
N ILE A 145 10.02 -0.27 -16.40
CA ILE A 145 11.44 -0.08 -16.74
C ILE A 145 12.21 -1.39 -16.56
N GLN A 146 11.96 -2.15 -15.49
CA GLN A 146 12.58 -3.45 -15.22
C GLN A 146 12.34 -4.43 -16.37
N VAL A 147 11.08 -4.58 -16.81
CA VAL A 147 10.73 -5.48 -17.91
C VAL A 147 11.41 -5.06 -19.21
N GLY A 148 11.39 -3.77 -19.54
CA GLY A 148 12.07 -3.23 -20.73
C GLY A 148 13.59 -3.42 -20.67
N LEU A 149 14.21 -3.15 -19.52
CA LEU A 149 15.64 -3.35 -19.31
C LEU A 149 16.02 -4.83 -19.41
N GLY A 150 15.16 -5.75 -18.96
CA GLY A 150 15.37 -7.20 -19.12
C GLY A 150 15.43 -7.61 -20.58
N ALA A 151 14.56 -7.06 -21.43
CA ALA A 151 14.63 -7.28 -22.87
C ALA A 151 15.93 -6.72 -23.47
N ILE A 152 16.35 -5.51 -23.06
CA ILE A 152 17.60 -4.88 -23.52
C ILE A 152 18.81 -5.74 -23.13
N VAL A 153 18.83 -6.31 -21.91
CA VAL A 153 19.90 -7.22 -21.47
C VAL A 153 20.07 -8.42 -22.41
N VAL A 154 18.96 -9.03 -22.87
CA VAL A 154 19.01 -10.13 -23.84
C VAL A 154 19.57 -9.65 -25.18
N PHE A 155 19.07 -8.55 -25.72
CA PHE A 155 19.53 -8.02 -27.01
C PHE A 155 20.96 -7.45 -27.00
N THR A 156 21.52 -7.22 -25.82
CA THR A 156 22.90 -6.77 -25.62
C THR A 156 23.82 -7.90 -25.19
N TYR A 157 23.38 -9.16 -25.30
CA TYR A 157 24.17 -10.35 -24.96
C TYR A 157 24.74 -10.30 -23.53
N LEU A 158 23.89 -9.91 -22.57
CA LEU A 158 24.21 -9.85 -21.13
C LEU A 158 25.35 -8.89 -20.79
N MET A 159 25.37 -7.70 -21.41
CA MET A 159 26.32 -6.64 -21.06
C MET A 159 26.33 -6.42 -19.52
N PRO A 160 27.47 -6.60 -18.83
CA PRO A 160 27.49 -6.71 -17.36
C PRO A 160 26.91 -5.50 -16.63
N GLU A 161 27.12 -4.30 -17.16
CA GLU A 161 26.60 -3.05 -16.60
C GLU A 161 25.07 -3.02 -16.61
N LEU A 162 24.46 -3.52 -17.70
CA LEU A 162 23.00 -3.58 -17.83
C LEU A 162 22.41 -4.70 -16.96
N VAL A 163 23.09 -5.83 -16.84
CA VAL A 163 22.71 -6.90 -15.90
C VAL A 163 22.73 -6.39 -14.47
N ALA A 164 23.79 -5.66 -14.07
CA ALA A 164 23.91 -5.07 -12.74
C ALA A 164 22.82 -4.02 -12.49
N LEU A 165 22.55 -3.15 -13.47
CA LEU A 165 21.47 -2.16 -13.39
C LEU A 165 20.09 -2.83 -13.26
N HIS A 166 19.86 -3.90 -14.03
CA HIS A 166 18.63 -4.70 -13.96
C HIS A 166 18.45 -5.29 -12.56
N GLN A 167 19.50 -5.83 -11.96
CA GLN A 167 19.45 -6.34 -10.58
C GLN A 167 19.24 -5.23 -9.55
N LEU A 168 19.86 -4.06 -9.73
CA LEU A 168 19.70 -2.91 -8.83
C LEU A 168 18.24 -2.41 -8.79
N ILE A 169 17.60 -2.29 -9.95
CA ILE A 169 16.19 -1.87 -10.03
C ILE A 169 15.28 -2.93 -9.41
N ALA A 170 15.55 -4.23 -9.59
CA ALA A 170 14.81 -5.30 -8.92
C ALA A 170 14.89 -5.23 -7.38
N GLN A 171 16.07 -4.95 -6.82
CA GLN A 171 16.22 -4.76 -5.37
C GLN A 171 15.54 -3.48 -4.88
N THR A 172 15.57 -2.42 -5.69
CA THR A 172 14.82 -1.18 -5.41
C THR A 172 13.32 -1.47 -5.34
N LEU A 173 12.76 -2.22 -6.30
CA LEU A 173 11.35 -2.64 -6.27
C LEU A 173 10.99 -3.41 -5.00
N LEU A 174 11.82 -4.35 -4.58
CA LEU A 174 11.63 -5.11 -3.33
C LEU A 174 11.59 -4.18 -2.12
N SER A 175 12.53 -3.23 -2.04
CA SER A 175 12.61 -2.27 -0.93
C SER A 175 11.35 -1.40 -0.85
N LEU A 176 10.80 -0.96 -1.98
CA LEU A 176 9.57 -0.16 -2.02
C LEU A 176 8.36 -0.95 -1.51
N GLN A 177 8.27 -2.25 -1.84
CA GLN A 177 7.19 -3.09 -1.31
C GLN A 177 7.30 -3.28 0.20
N ALA A 178 8.53 -3.44 0.71
CA ALA A 178 8.79 -3.52 2.15
C ALA A 178 8.40 -2.22 2.88
N VAL A 179 8.65 -1.05 2.28
CA VAL A 179 8.22 0.24 2.83
C VAL A 179 6.68 0.32 2.90
N ILE A 180 5.95 -0.08 1.85
CA ILE A 180 4.48 -0.09 1.88
C ILE A 180 3.96 -1.04 2.97
N ALA A 181 4.56 -2.23 3.12
CA ALA A 181 4.21 -3.17 4.18
C ALA A 181 4.45 -2.54 5.57
N GLY A 182 5.59 -1.89 5.78
CA GLY A 182 5.93 -1.18 7.02
C GLY A 182 4.94 -0.06 7.35
N LEU A 183 4.60 0.79 6.37
CA LEU A 183 3.57 1.84 6.54
C LEU A 183 2.20 1.24 6.88
N SER A 184 1.83 0.11 6.26
CA SER A 184 0.56 -0.56 6.54
C SER A 184 0.54 -1.21 7.93
N TRP A 185 1.68 -1.71 8.38
CA TRP A 185 1.85 -2.28 9.70
C TRP A 185 1.76 -1.21 10.80
N THR A 186 2.51 -0.11 10.68
CA THR A 186 2.50 0.98 11.66
C THR A 186 1.12 1.61 11.79
N THR A 187 0.43 1.84 10.67
CA THR A 187 -0.96 2.34 10.68
C THR A 187 -1.93 1.37 11.34
N SER A 188 -1.70 0.06 11.26
CA SER A 188 -2.49 -0.95 11.97
C SER A 188 -2.27 -0.93 13.48
N ILE A 189 -1.06 -0.60 13.95
CA ILE A 189 -0.74 -0.46 15.38
C ILE A 189 -1.39 0.81 15.93
N LEU A 190 -1.20 1.96 15.27
CA LEU A 190 -1.76 3.23 15.72
C LEU A 190 -3.29 3.18 15.84
N ARG A 191 -3.96 2.44 14.95
CA ARG A 191 -5.43 2.25 15.01
C ARG A 191 -5.87 1.30 16.13
N ARG A 192 -4.99 0.43 16.66
CA ARG A 192 -5.31 -0.42 17.81
C ARG A 192 -5.28 0.35 19.13
N GLU A 193 -4.40 1.36 19.23
CA GLU A 193 -4.27 2.22 20.41
C GLU A 193 -5.40 3.27 20.52
N GLU A 194 -6.16 3.51 19.45
CA GLU A 194 -7.27 4.47 19.49
C GLU A 194 -8.41 3.94 20.39
N PRO A 195 -8.81 4.67 21.46
CA PRO A 195 -9.86 4.23 22.37
C PRO A 195 -11.16 3.97 21.62
N GLN A 196 -11.76 2.79 21.81
CA GLN A 196 -13.08 2.51 21.24
C GLN A 196 -14.09 3.53 21.79
N PRO A 197 -14.93 4.16 20.96
CA PRO A 197 -15.95 5.07 21.45
C PRO A 197 -16.85 4.32 22.43
N VAL A 198 -16.92 4.82 23.68
CA VAL A 198 -17.79 4.28 24.72
C VAL A 198 -19.21 4.33 24.18
N GLN A 199 -19.77 3.15 23.90
CA GLN A 199 -21.13 3.02 23.45
C GLN A 199 -22.02 3.35 24.65
N GLN A 200 -22.48 4.60 24.74
CA GLN A 200 -23.39 5.05 25.79
C GLN A 200 -24.66 4.20 25.71
N SER A 201 -24.73 3.18 26.55
CA SER A 201 -25.97 2.48 26.87
C SER A 201 -26.90 3.51 27.50
N GLY A 202 -27.86 4.01 26.73
CA GLY A 202 -28.94 4.82 27.26
C GLY A 202 -29.65 4.04 28.38
N PRO A 203 -30.13 4.71 29.45
CA PRO A 203 -30.76 4.03 30.56
C PRO A 203 -31.93 3.19 30.04
N ALA A 204 -31.95 1.92 30.46
CA ALA A 204 -33.12 1.06 30.29
C ALA A 204 -34.30 1.76 30.98
N SER A 205 -35.26 2.23 30.18
CA SER A 205 -36.55 2.67 30.69
C SER A 205 -37.21 1.47 31.35
N ALA A 206 -37.30 1.53 32.69
CA ALA A 206 -38.11 0.65 33.52
C ALA A 206 -39.60 0.92 33.33
#